data_AF-A0A813I268-F1
#
_entry.id   AF-A0A813I268-F1
#
_cell.length_a   1.000
_cell.length_b   1.000
_cell.length_c   1.000
_cell.angle_alpha   90.00
_cell.angle_beta   90.00
_cell.angle_gamma   90.00
#
_symmetry.space_group_name_H-M   'P 1'
#
loop_
_entity.id
_entity.type
_entity.pdbx_description
1 polymer ?
#
loop_
_entity_poly.entity_id
_entity_poly.type
_entity_poly.pdbx_seq_one_letter_code
_entity_poly.pdbx_strand_id
1 'polypeptide(L)'
;ALHEIAFSPEMLTHRIEKERKAVLAEMQQVNDMEYRIETWTLSGLHETNKLGSQFPIGKEDQIKGWQQKDLRNFHDKWYYPGNATLYVVGDIEEAEMISGIQKVFEPAPARHLPSPDTAIMEPVWGE
;
A
#
# COMPACT_ATOMS: atom_id res chain seq x y z
N ALA A 1 20.00 1.03 4.53
CA ALA A 1 19.14 -0.16 4.41
C ALA A 1 17.65 0.18 4.58
N LEU A 2 17.09 0.25 5.80
CA LEU A 2 15.63 0.40 5.97
C LEU A 2 15.07 1.72 5.43
N HIS A 3 15.77 2.84 5.66
CA HIS A 3 15.43 4.15 5.08
C HIS A 3 15.35 4.10 3.54
N GLU A 4 16.34 3.49 2.89
CA GLU A 4 16.40 3.42 1.42
C GLU A 4 15.25 2.58 0.86
N ILE A 5 14.95 1.45 1.49
CA ILE A 5 13.84 0.58 1.10
C ILE A 5 12.50 1.33 1.24
N ALA A 6 12.31 2.08 2.33
CA ALA A 6 11.07 2.77 2.62
C ALA A 6 10.87 4.03 1.79
N PHE A 7 11.90 4.88 1.67
CA PHE A 7 11.77 6.27 1.19
C PHE A 7 12.59 6.57 -0.07
N SER A 8 13.43 5.65 -0.54
CA SER A 8 14.24 5.86 -1.76
C SER A 8 14.32 4.61 -2.64
N PRO A 9 13.19 4.01 -3.06
CA PRO A 9 13.21 2.80 -3.86
C PRO A 9 13.69 3.06 -5.29
N GLU A 10 14.59 2.20 -5.75
CA GLU A 10 14.99 2.16 -7.17
C GLU A 10 13.92 1.46 -8.01
N MET A 11 13.08 2.25 -8.67
CA MET A 11 12.01 1.77 -9.54
C MET A 11 12.51 1.49 -10.97
N LEU A 12 13.50 0.62 -11.14
CA LEU A 12 14.06 0.32 -12.47
C LEU A 12 13.03 -0.38 -13.37
N THR A 13 12.89 0.07 -14.62
CA THR A 13 11.88 -0.46 -15.56
C THR A 13 11.95 -1.97 -15.70
N HIS A 14 13.15 -2.54 -15.90
CA HIS A 14 13.29 -3.99 -16.05
C HIS A 14 12.88 -4.79 -14.79
N ARG A 15 13.02 -4.20 -13.59
CA ARG A 15 12.55 -4.82 -12.34
C ARG A 15 11.02 -4.75 -12.26
N ILE A 16 10.44 -3.61 -12.62
CA ILE A 16 8.97 -3.46 -12.69
C ILE A 16 8.36 -4.48 -13.65
N GLU A 17 8.96 -4.67 -14.83
CA GLU A 17 8.50 -5.67 -15.80
C GLU A 17 8.58 -7.11 -15.25
N LYS A 18 9.62 -7.40 -14.46
CA LYS A 18 9.77 -8.69 -13.78
C LYS A 18 8.70 -8.87 -12.70
N GLU A 19 8.52 -7.88 -11.83
CA GLU A 19 7.51 -7.91 -10.76
C GLU A 19 6.10 -7.97 -11.33
N ARG A 20 5.80 -7.29 -12.45
CA ARG A 20 4.48 -7.38 -13.09
C ARG A 20 4.14 -8.82 -13.49
N LYS A 21 5.11 -9.56 -14.02
CA LYS A 21 4.92 -10.98 -14.37
C LYS A 21 4.70 -11.85 -13.14
N ALA A 22 5.42 -11.56 -12.04
CA ALA A 22 5.24 -12.26 -10.78
C ALA A 22 3.83 -12.03 -10.21
N VAL A 23 3.38 -10.77 -10.14
CA VAL A 23 2.04 -10.40 -9.65
C VAL A 23 0.94 -11.04 -10.50
N LEU A 24 1.08 -11.08 -11.83
CA LEU A 24 0.10 -11.75 -12.70
C LEU A 24 0.05 -13.27 -12.46
N ALA A 25 1.19 -13.91 -12.16
CA ALA A 25 1.24 -15.33 -11.82
C ALA A 25 0.59 -15.59 -10.44
N GLU A 26 0.88 -14.74 -9.44
CA GLU A 26 0.24 -14.80 -8.13
C GLU A 26 -1.29 -14.62 -8.23
N MET A 27 -1.76 -13.67 -9.04
CA MET A 27 -3.19 -13.46 -9.29
C MET A 27 -3.85 -14.72 -9.85
N GLN A 28 -3.19 -15.45 -10.75
CA GLN A 28 -3.72 -16.72 -11.27
C GLN A 28 -3.73 -17.81 -10.20
N GLN A 29 -2.71 -17.86 -9.35
CA GLN A 29 -2.60 -18.87 -8.29
C GLN A 29 -3.64 -18.65 -7.18
N VAL A 30 -3.93 -17.40 -6.83
CA VAL A 30 -4.86 -17.01 -5.76
C VAL A 30 -6.33 -17.08 -6.21
N ASN A 31 -6.61 -17.09 -7.51
CA ASN A 31 -7.99 -17.08 -8.05
C ASN A 31 -8.68 -18.45 -7.94
N ASP A 32 -8.83 -18.97 -6.73
CA ASP A 32 -9.57 -20.18 -6.41
C ASP A 32 -11.05 -19.88 -6.08
N MET A 33 -11.80 -20.92 -5.71
CA MET A 33 -13.23 -20.77 -5.36
C MET A 33 -13.42 -19.98 -4.06
N GLU A 34 -12.55 -20.16 -3.08
CA GLU A 34 -12.65 -19.53 -1.76
C GLU A 34 -12.48 -18.01 -1.91
N TYR A 35 -11.44 -17.59 -2.62
CA TYR A 35 -11.19 -16.19 -2.96
C TYR A 35 -12.37 -15.55 -3.71
N ARG A 36 -13.00 -16.27 -4.63
CA ARG A 36 -14.17 -15.76 -5.38
C ARG A 36 -15.41 -15.60 -4.51
N ILE A 37 -15.63 -16.51 -3.56
CA ILE A 37 -16.73 -16.40 -2.59
C ILE A 37 -16.46 -15.23 -1.63
N GLU A 38 -15.23 -15.11 -1.14
CA GLU A 38 -14.82 -14.04 -0.24
C GLU A 38 -14.97 -12.67 -0.91
N THR A 39 -14.41 -12.49 -2.10
CA THR A 39 -14.51 -11.22 -2.84
C THR A 39 -15.97 -10.87 -3.16
N TRP A 40 -16.79 -11.82 -3.60
CA TRP A 40 -18.22 -11.58 -3.82
C TRP A 40 -18.95 -11.15 -2.54
N THR A 41 -18.67 -11.83 -1.42
CA THR A 41 -19.26 -11.52 -0.11
C THR A 41 -18.85 -10.14 0.37
N LEU A 42 -17.55 -9.81 0.31
CA LEU A 42 -17.02 -8.51 0.70
C LEU A 42 -17.54 -7.38 -0.20
N SER A 43 -17.69 -7.63 -1.51
CA SER A 43 -18.31 -6.68 -2.43
C SER A 43 -19.74 -6.35 -2.07
N GLY A 44 -20.54 -7.35 -1.64
CA GLY A 44 -21.90 -7.12 -1.16
C GLY A 44 -21.95 -6.39 0.20
N LEU A 45 -21.11 -6.78 1.15
CA LEU A 45 -21.05 -6.17 2.48
C LEU A 45 -20.56 -4.72 2.47
N HIS A 46 -19.74 -4.36 1.48
CA HIS A 46 -19.11 -3.05 1.36
C HIS A 46 -19.53 -2.30 0.09
N GLU A 47 -20.75 -2.55 -0.42
CA GLU A 47 -21.27 -1.88 -1.61
C GLU A 47 -21.25 -0.34 -1.50
N THR A 48 -21.43 0.18 -0.28
CA THR A 48 -21.46 1.62 0.00
C THR A 48 -20.07 2.26 0.13
N ASN A 49 -18.99 1.49 0.09
CA ASN A 49 -17.65 2.03 0.30
C ASN A 49 -16.58 1.39 -0.60
N LYS A 50 -15.36 1.93 -0.56
CA LYS A 50 -14.27 1.52 -1.45
C LYS A 50 -13.79 0.08 -1.20
N LEU A 51 -13.99 -0.48 -0.01
CA LEU A 51 -13.51 -1.82 0.35
C LEU A 51 -14.19 -2.91 -0.48
N GLY A 52 -15.41 -2.69 -0.97
CA GLY A 52 -16.12 -3.65 -1.82
C GLY A 52 -15.53 -3.81 -3.23
N SER A 53 -14.60 -2.93 -3.63
CA SER A 53 -14.03 -2.90 -4.99
C SER A 53 -12.51 -2.74 -5.05
N GLN A 54 -11.83 -2.51 -3.92
CA GLN A 54 -10.39 -2.26 -3.83
C GLN A 54 -9.66 -3.42 -3.12
N PHE A 55 -9.69 -4.60 -3.73
CA PHE A 55 -8.95 -5.75 -3.21
C PHE A 55 -7.43 -5.59 -3.40
N PRO A 56 -6.59 -6.09 -2.47
CA PRO A 56 -5.14 -5.89 -2.51
C PRO A 56 -4.44 -6.33 -3.80
N ILE A 57 -4.89 -7.43 -4.43
CA ILE A 57 -4.29 -7.93 -5.68
C ILE A 57 -4.52 -6.98 -6.87
N GLY A 58 -5.52 -6.10 -6.78
CA GLY A 58 -5.88 -5.15 -7.83
C GLY A 58 -6.61 -5.78 -9.02
N LYS A 59 -6.67 -5.04 -10.13
CA LYS A 59 -7.33 -5.48 -11.38
C LYS A 59 -6.31 -5.79 -12.45
N GLU A 60 -6.52 -6.88 -13.19
CA GLU A 60 -5.58 -7.39 -14.18
C GLU A 60 -5.26 -6.36 -15.28
N ASP A 61 -6.27 -5.63 -15.76
CA ASP A 61 -6.14 -4.57 -16.77
C ASP A 61 -5.27 -3.41 -16.26
N GLN A 62 -5.46 -3.03 -15.00
CA GLN A 62 -4.66 -1.97 -14.36
C GLN A 62 -3.21 -2.40 -14.17
N ILE A 63 -2.96 -3.62 -13.70
CA ILE A 63 -1.60 -4.16 -13.52
C ILE A 63 -0.83 -4.18 -14.85
N LYS A 64 -1.50 -4.59 -15.93
CA LYS A 64 -0.94 -4.56 -17.29
C LYS A 64 -0.65 -3.14 -17.80
N GLY A 65 -1.43 -2.14 -17.36
CA GLY A 65 -1.34 -0.77 -17.82
C GLY A 65 -0.41 0.15 -17.04
N TRP A 66 -0.08 -0.17 -15.78
CA TRP A 66 0.71 0.73 -14.92
C TRP A 66 2.09 1.04 -15.50
N GLN A 67 2.40 2.33 -15.49
CA GLN A 67 3.68 2.87 -15.88
C GLN A 67 4.55 3.11 -14.63
N GLN A 68 5.87 3.19 -14.82
CA GLN A 68 6.82 3.51 -13.75
C GLN A 68 6.45 4.81 -13.00
N LYS A 69 5.93 5.82 -13.72
CA LYS A 69 5.46 7.08 -13.13
C LYS A 69 4.30 6.88 -12.17
N ASP A 70 3.41 5.93 -12.42
CA ASP A 70 2.21 5.71 -11.61
C ASP A 70 2.61 5.10 -10.26
N LEU A 71 3.55 4.15 -10.30
CA LEU A 71 4.17 3.56 -9.10
C LEU A 71 4.92 4.61 -8.29
N ARG A 72 5.69 5.49 -8.95
CA ARG A 72 6.40 6.58 -8.29
C ARG A 72 5.44 7.55 -7.62
N ASN A 73 4.39 7.96 -8.33
CA ASN A 73 3.38 8.87 -7.79
C ASN A 73 2.65 8.26 -6.58
N PHE A 74 2.34 6.96 -6.63
CA PHE A 74 1.74 6.25 -5.50
C PHE A 74 2.68 6.21 -4.29
N HIS A 75 3.95 5.83 -4.51
CA HIS A 75 4.97 5.80 -3.45
C HIS A 75 5.16 7.19 -2.85
N ASP A 76 5.30 8.22 -3.67
CA ASP A 76 5.41 9.61 -3.21
C ASP A 76 4.17 10.06 -2.41
N LYS A 77 2.98 9.64 -2.80
CA LYS A 77 1.76 10.05 -2.11
C LYS A 77 1.65 9.43 -0.70
N TRP A 78 2.11 8.20 -0.51
CA TRP A 78 1.79 7.42 0.69
C TRP A 78 2.99 7.06 1.57
N TYR A 79 4.21 7.03 1.03
CA TYR A 79 5.44 6.65 1.76
C TYR A 79 6.22 7.89 2.22
N TYR A 80 5.90 8.37 3.41
CA TYR A 80 6.66 9.42 4.11
C TYR A 80 6.54 9.21 5.63
N PRO A 81 7.47 9.76 6.44
CA PRO A 81 7.53 9.46 7.88
C PRO A 81 6.25 9.73 8.66
N GLY A 82 5.53 10.81 8.31
CA GLY A 82 4.25 11.16 8.95
C GLY A 82 3.09 10.20 8.68
N ASN A 83 3.22 9.25 7.75
CA ASN A 83 2.26 8.18 7.47
C ASN A 83 2.85 6.79 7.72
N ALA A 84 3.96 6.70 8.45
CA ALA A 84 4.61 5.44 8.80
C ALA A 84 4.64 5.25 10.33
N THR A 85 4.55 3.99 10.76
CA THR A 85 4.75 3.63 12.18
C THR A 85 5.85 2.59 12.26
N LEU A 86 6.91 2.89 13.01
CA LEU A 86 8.03 2.00 13.21
C LEU A 86 7.84 1.24 14.53
N TYR A 87 7.78 -0.08 14.46
CA TYR A 87 7.76 -0.97 15.62
C TYR A 87 9.15 -1.57 15.82
N VAL A 88 9.70 -1.42 17.02
CA VAL A 88 10.99 -2.00 17.43
C VAL A 88 10.74 -2.84 18.68
N VAL A 89 11.03 -4.14 18.60
CA VAL A 89 10.75 -5.09 19.67
C VAL A 89 11.99 -5.97 19.88
N GLY A 90 12.49 -6.00 21.11
CA GLY A 90 13.66 -6.78 21.49
C GLY A 90 14.25 -6.31 22.82
N ASP A 91 15.37 -6.91 23.20
CA ASP A 91 16.19 -6.47 24.32
C ASP A 91 17.15 -5.36 23.84
N ILE A 92 16.74 -4.10 24.01
CA ILE A 92 17.38 -2.93 23.41
C ILE A 92 17.33 -1.76 24.39
N GLU A 93 18.46 -1.05 24.53
CA GLU A 93 18.53 0.18 25.32
C GLU A 93 17.81 1.34 24.60
N GLU A 94 16.91 2.03 25.30
CA GLU A 94 16.04 3.06 24.72
C GLU A 94 16.84 4.21 24.09
N ALA A 95 17.88 4.68 24.77
CA ALA A 95 18.69 5.82 24.31
C ALA A 95 19.45 5.51 23.00
N GLU A 96 19.99 4.30 22.88
CA GLU A 96 20.70 3.86 21.68
C GLU A 96 19.71 3.71 20.51
N MET A 97 18.54 3.16 20.78
CA MET A 97 17.46 2.98 19.80
C MET A 97 16.97 4.32 19.24
N ILE A 98 16.66 5.29 20.10
CA ILE A 98 16.18 6.62 19.65
C ILE A 98 17.25 7.31 18.80
N SER A 99 18.51 7.28 19.23
CA SER A 99 19.63 7.87 18.48
C SER A 99 19.80 7.21 17.10
N GLY A 100 19.70 5.87 17.03
CA GLY A 100 19.75 5.12 15.78
C GLY A 100 18.60 5.47 14.84
N ILE A 101 17.37 5.57 15.35
CA ILE A 101 16.18 5.94 14.57
C ILE A 101 16.34 7.35 14.00
N GLN A 102 16.73 8.33 14.83
CA GLN A 102 16.93 9.71 14.38
C GLN A 102 17.96 9.76 13.26
N LYS A 103 19.12 9.14 13.44
CA LYS A 103 20.18 9.09 12.43
C LYS A 103 19.72 8.49 11.10
N VAL A 104 18.83 7.50 11.12
CA VAL A 104 18.36 6.80 9.92
C VAL A 104 17.20 7.52 9.22
N PHE A 105 16.29 8.13 9.97
CA PHE A 105 15.00 8.61 9.44
C PHE A 105 14.83 10.13 9.43
N GLU A 106 15.68 10.89 10.14
CA GLU A 106 15.68 12.36 10.07
C GLU A 106 15.84 12.92 8.63
N PRO A 107 16.64 12.31 7.73
CA PRO A 107 16.76 12.81 6.35
C PRO A 107 15.51 12.62 5.47
N ALA A 108 14.52 11.86 5.92
CA ALA A 108 13.37 11.50 5.10
C ALA A 108 12.43 12.72 4.87
N PRO A 109 11.80 12.84 3.69
CA PRO A 109 11.01 14.01 3.34
C PRO A 109 9.74 14.12 4.19
N ALA A 110 9.55 15.27 4.84
CA ALA A 110 8.31 15.59 5.54
C ALA A 110 7.18 15.91 4.54
N ARG A 111 6.01 15.31 4.74
CA ARG A 111 4.76 15.60 4.00
C ARG A 111 3.57 15.56 4.97
N HIS A 112 2.49 16.19 4.56
CA HIS A 112 1.21 16.16 5.27
C HIS A 112 0.30 15.10 4.65
N LEU A 113 -0.54 14.48 5.47
CA LEU A 113 -1.57 13.55 4.99
C LEU A 113 -2.41 14.22 3.91
N PRO A 114 -2.61 13.58 2.74
CA PRO A 114 -3.65 14.03 1.84
C PRO A 114 -4.96 14.03 2.64
N SER A 115 -5.75 15.10 2.52
CA SER A 115 -7.04 15.19 3.21
C SER A 115 -7.82 13.90 2.91
N PRO A 116 -8.46 13.29 3.93
CA PRO A 116 -9.27 12.10 3.69
C PRO A 116 -10.25 12.39 2.56
N ASP A 117 -10.25 11.55 1.52
CA ASP A 117 -11.38 11.52 0.60
C ASP A 117 -12.59 11.25 1.49
N THR A 118 -13.44 12.26 1.67
CA THR A 118 -14.65 12.11 2.50
C THR A 118 -15.49 11.07 1.79
N ALA A 119 -15.50 9.83 2.29
CA ALA A 119 -16.50 8.86 1.88
C ALA A 119 -17.82 9.46 2.34
N ILE A 120 -18.56 10.07 1.42
CA ILE A 120 -19.95 10.45 1.65
C ILE A 120 -20.68 9.12 1.78
N MET A 121 -20.76 8.61 3.02
CA MET A 121 -21.67 7.52 3.34
C MET A 121 -23.05 8.12 3.41
N GLU A 122 -23.86 7.91 2.38
CA GLU A 122 -25.29 8.17 2.51
C GLU A 122 -25.84 7.24 3.60
N PRO A 123 -26.57 7.77 4.60
CA PRO A 123 -27.14 6.94 5.64
C PRO A 123 -28.12 5.93 5.03
N VAL A 124 -27.92 4.65 5.31
CA VAL A 124 -28.73 3.53 4.78
C VAL A 124 -30.07 3.40 5.54
N TRP A 125 -30.48 4.42 6.31
CA TRP A 125 -31.80 4.41 6.95
C TRP A 125 -32.85 4.69 5.87
N GLY A 126 -33.41 3.62 5.30
CA GLY A 126 -34.58 3.69 4.44
C GLY A 126 -35.84 4.10 5.21
N GLU A 127 -36.73 4.81 4.52
CA GLU A 127 -38.15 4.90 4.86
C GLU A 127 -38.85 3.55 4.66
#